data_AF-A0AA36JHY7-F1
#
_entry.id   AF-A0AA36JHY7-F1
#
_cell.length_a   1.000
_cell.length_b   1.000
_cell.length_c   1.000
_cell.angle_alpha   90.00
_cell.angle_beta   90.00
_cell.angle_gamma   90.00
#
_symmetry.space_group_name_H-M   'P 1'
#
loop_
_entity.id
_entity.type
_entity.pdbx_description
1 polymer ?
#
loop_
_entity_poly.entity_id
_entity_poly.type
_entity_poly.pdbx_seq_one_letter_code
_entity_poly.pdbx_strand_id
1 'polypeptide(L)'
;SHHYVGFISKFDTLKGYGFVSCNETFKRFGRDIFIDRESYQGAKIGDTVVFSVGFNKKGEVRACDVQKLNEVTRLKQELQQKKQTYMTGVSRSGMNVQSALELIQGKRGPDAFDVPERPKKRR
;
A
#
# COMPACT_ATOMS: atom_id res chain seq x y z
N SER A 1 7.64 -16.84 -25.82
CA SER A 1 7.94 -16.67 -24.38
C SER A 1 6.66 -16.79 -23.59
N HIS A 2 6.64 -17.52 -22.46
CA HIS A 2 5.47 -17.54 -21.58
C HIS A 2 5.48 -16.30 -20.69
N HIS A 3 4.39 -15.55 -20.72
CA HIS A 3 4.20 -14.35 -19.90
C HIS A 3 3.20 -14.65 -18.79
N TYR A 4 3.49 -14.14 -17.60
CA TYR A 4 2.66 -14.28 -16.41
C TYR A 4 2.22 -12.90 -15.94
N VAL A 5 1.04 -12.84 -15.32
CA VAL A 5 0.50 -11.61 -14.73
C VAL A 5 0.59 -11.73 -13.21
N GLY A 6 1.19 -10.73 -12.59
CA GLY A 6 1.35 -10.66 -11.13
C GLY A 6 1.24 -9.24 -10.62
N PHE A 7 1.51 -9.07 -9.34
CA PHE A 7 1.61 -7.75 -8.71
C PHE A 7 2.86 -7.67 -7.85
N ILE A 8 3.41 -6.46 -7.71
CA ILE A 8 4.57 -6.24 -6.85
C ILE A 8 4.11 -6.31 -5.40
N SER A 9 4.56 -7.33 -4.67
CA SER A 9 4.20 -7.54 -3.27
C SER A 9 5.10 -6.73 -2.34
N LYS A 10 6.40 -6.71 -2.65
CA LYS A 10 7.43 -6.04 -1.84
C LYS A 10 8.49 -5.46 -2.75
N PHE A 11 8.99 -4.28 -2.41
CA PHE A 11 10.13 -3.67 -3.07
C PHE A 11 10.97 -2.90 -2.06
N ASP A 12 12.27 -3.18 -2.02
CA ASP A 12 13.25 -2.48 -1.20
C ASP A 12 14.00 -1.51 -2.10
N THR A 13 13.69 -0.22 -1.96
CA THR A 13 14.31 0.85 -2.75
C THR A 13 15.79 1.03 -2.43
N LEU A 14 16.20 0.76 -1.19
CA LEU A 14 17.58 0.89 -0.72
C LEU A 14 18.44 -0.24 -1.28
N LYS A 15 17.94 -1.48 -1.22
CA LYS A 15 18.66 -2.64 -1.75
C LYS A 15 18.53 -2.81 -3.26
N GLY A 16 17.53 -2.19 -3.88
CA GLY A 16 17.32 -2.24 -5.33
C GLY A 16 16.78 -3.58 -5.83
N TYR A 17 15.96 -4.27 -5.04
CA TYR A 17 15.28 -5.48 -5.47
C TYR A 17 13.91 -5.62 -4.79
N GLY A 18 13.08 -6.48 -5.35
CA GLY A 18 11.78 -6.81 -4.78
C GLY A 18 11.30 -8.18 -5.20
N PHE A 19 9.99 -8.37 -4.98
CA PHE A 19 9.31 -9.62 -5.26
C PHE A 19 7.97 -9.35 -5.94
N VAL A 20 7.70 -10.14 -6.98
CA VAL A 20 6.42 -10.19 -7.69
C VAL A 20 5.68 -11.43 -7.23
N SER A 21 4.47 -11.23 -6.74
CA SER A 21 3.58 -12.33 -6.38
C SER A 21 2.67 -12.66 -7.55
N CYS A 22 2.65 -13.94 -7.92
CA CYS A 22 1.81 -14.47 -8.98
C CYS A 22 1.40 -15.89 -8.58
N ASN A 23 0.09 -16.15 -8.58
CA ASN A 23 -0.47 -17.40 -8.07
C ASN A 23 -0.05 -18.60 -8.93
N GLU A 24 0.13 -18.40 -10.23
CA GLU A 24 0.54 -19.43 -11.17
C GLU A 24 2.01 -19.81 -11.00
N THR A 25 2.90 -18.82 -10.89
CA THR A 25 4.32 -19.06 -10.63
C THR A 25 4.55 -19.60 -9.22
N PHE A 26 3.76 -19.16 -8.23
CA PHE A 26 3.84 -19.67 -6.86
C PHE A 26 3.47 -21.16 -6.80
N LYS A 27 2.43 -21.61 -7.52
CA LYS A 27 2.10 -23.03 -7.63
C LYS A 27 3.20 -23.86 -8.30
N ARG A 28 3.92 -23.27 -9.26
CA ARG A 28 4.98 -23.97 -10.01
C ARG A 28 6.32 -24.00 -9.27
N PHE A 29 6.69 -22.93 -8.60
CA PHE A 29 8.03 -22.73 -8.02
C PHE A 29 8.05 -22.65 -6.48
N GLY A 30 6.87 -22.58 -5.85
CA GLY A 30 6.71 -22.49 -4.39
C GLY A 30 7.20 -21.19 -3.78
N ARG A 31 7.46 -20.15 -4.58
CA ARG A 31 8.07 -18.88 -4.14
C ARG A 31 7.64 -17.70 -5.00
N ASP A 32 7.77 -16.50 -4.43
CA ASP A 32 7.64 -15.25 -5.19
C ASP A 32 8.82 -15.06 -6.14
N ILE A 33 8.59 -14.32 -7.22
CA ILE A 33 9.57 -14.13 -8.28
C ILE A 33 10.43 -12.91 -7.97
N PHE A 34 11.74 -13.09 -7.99
CA PHE A 34 12.70 -12.01 -7.75
C PHE A 34 12.65 -11.00 -8.90
N ILE A 35 12.59 -9.72 -8.57
CA ILE A 35 12.70 -8.61 -9.52
C ILE A 35 13.81 -7.67 -9.07
N ASP A 36 14.66 -7.29 -10.01
CA ASP A 36 15.77 -6.36 -9.79
C ASP A 36 15.38 -4.92 -10.11
N ARG A 37 16.24 -3.98 -9.70
CA ARG A 37 16.04 -2.54 -9.93
C ARG A 37 15.90 -2.18 -11.42
N GLU A 38 16.62 -2.84 -12.32
CA GLU A 38 16.59 -2.49 -13.74
C GLU A 38 15.27 -2.92 -14.39
N SER A 39 14.71 -4.06 -13.99
CA SER A 39 13.39 -4.50 -14.47
C SER A 39 12.22 -3.75 -13.81
N TYR A 40 12.47 -3.05 -12.70
CA TYR A 40 11.43 -2.39 -11.93
C TYR A 40 11.00 -1.02 -12.50
N GLN A 41 11.59 -0.51 -13.59
CA GLN A 41 11.46 0.86 -14.14
C GLN A 41 10.09 1.55 -13.90
N GLY A 42 9.95 2.25 -12.76
CA GLY A 42 8.76 3.06 -12.45
C GLY A 42 7.53 2.29 -11.97
N ALA A 43 7.63 0.99 -11.71
CA ALA A 43 6.58 0.25 -11.03
C ALA A 43 6.56 0.59 -9.52
N LYS A 44 5.43 0.35 -8.86
CA LYS A 44 5.21 0.58 -7.44
C LYS A 44 4.66 -0.68 -6.78
N ILE A 45 4.82 -0.78 -5.46
CA ILE A 45 4.18 -1.83 -4.66
C ILE A 45 2.66 -1.75 -4.90
N GLY A 46 2.05 -2.89 -5.24
CA GLY A 46 0.64 -3.01 -5.59
C GLY A 46 0.31 -2.84 -7.09
N ASP A 47 1.26 -2.38 -7.92
CA ASP A 47 1.05 -2.30 -9.36
C ASP A 47 0.95 -3.69 -9.98
N THR A 48 0.10 -3.80 -11.00
CA THR A 48 -0.02 -5.04 -11.78
C THR A 48 0.98 -5.02 -12.92
N VAL A 49 1.74 -6.11 -13.05
CA VAL A 49 2.82 -6.25 -14.04
C VAL A 49 2.68 -7.55 -14.80
N VAL A 50 3.07 -7.53 -16.07
CA VAL A 50 3.30 -8.71 -16.90
C VAL A 50 4.80 -8.94 -16.93
N PHE A 51 5.22 -10.19 -16.79
CA PHE A 51 6.63 -10.55 -16.81
C PHE A 51 6.83 -11.94 -17.42
N SER A 52 8.00 -12.19 -17.97
CA SER A 52 8.47 -13.53 -18.35
C SER A 52 9.31 -14.11 -17.21
N VAL A 53 9.37 -15.45 -17.11
CA VAL A 53 10.19 -16.13 -16.09
C VAL A 53 11.52 -16.55 -16.69
N GLY A 54 12.61 -16.09 -16.10
CA GLY A 54 13.98 -16.53 -16.39
C GLY A 54 14.62 -17.22 -15.18
N PHE A 55 15.73 -17.90 -15.42
CA PHE A 55 16.55 -18.51 -14.38
C PHE A 55 17.94 -17.90 -14.40
N ASN A 56 18.49 -17.59 -13.22
CA ASN A 56 19.87 -17.14 -13.11
C ASN A 56 20.84 -18.33 -13.11
N LYS A 57 22.15 -18.08 -13.21
CA LYS A 57 23.22 -19.11 -13.15
C LYS A 57 23.18 -19.99 -11.90
N LYS A 58 22.54 -19.51 -10.83
CA LYS A 58 22.32 -20.22 -9.56
C LYS A 58 21.03 -21.06 -9.53
N GLY A 59 20.27 -21.11 -10.62
CA GLY A 59 18.96 -21.77 -10.69
C GLY A 59 17.82 -21.01 -10.02
N GLU A 60 18.05 -19.76 -9.60
CA GLU A 60 17.03 -18.92 -8.97
C GLU A 60 16.11 -18.29 -10.00
N VAL A 61 14.82 -18.25 -9.69
CA VAL A 61 13.77 -17.75 -10.59
C VAL A 61 13.70 -16.23 -10.51
N ARG A 62 13.81 -15.56 -11.67
CA ARG A 62 13.78 -14.10 -11.82
C ARG A 62 12.72 -13.67 -12.84
N ALA A 63 12.15 -12.49 -12.61
CA ALA A 63 11.28 -11.82 -13.56
C ALA A 63 12.14 -11.13 -14.64
N CYS A 64 11.82 -11.42 -15.89
CA CYS A 64 12.38 -10.79 -17.08
C CYS A 64 11.26 -10.06 -17.84
N ASP A 65 11.62 -9.16 -18.76
CA ASP A 65 10.68 -8.42 -19.62
C ASP A 65 9.49 -7.82 -18.85
N VAL A 66 9.77 -7.18 -17.72
CA VAL A 66 8.71 -6.68 -16.84
C VAL A 66 8.07 -5.45 -17.46
N GLN A 67 6.76 -5.51 -17.68
CA GLN A 67 5.95 -4.42 -18.20
C GLN A 67 4.81 -4.11 -17.23
N LYS A 68 4.68 -2.83 -16.89
CA LYS A 68 3.58 -2.35 -16.05
C LYS A 68 2.30 -2.25 -16.88
N LEU A 69 1.21 -2.83 -16.39
CA LEU A 69 -0.12 -2.60 -16.97
C LEU A 69 -0.76 -1.38 -16.32
N ASN A 70 -0.49 -0.21 -16.89
CA ASN A 70 -1.00 1.07 -16.38
C ASN A 70 -2.54 1.08 -16.29
N GLU A 71 -3.24 0.65 -17.35
CA GLU A 71 -4.70 0.65 -17.39
C GLU A 71 -5.31 -0.33 -16.39
N VAL A 72 -4.80 -1.56 -16.33
CA VAL A 72 -5.27 -2.57 -15.36
C VAL A 72 -5.02 -2.10 -13.93
N THR A 73 -3.88 -1.47 -13.66
CA THR A 73 -3.57 -0.91 -12.35
C THR A 73 -4.58 0.17 -11.95
N ARG A 74 -4.89 1.10 -12.85
CA ARG A 74 -5.87 2.18 -12.62
C ARG A 74 -7.28 1.63 -12.38
N LEU A 75 -7.74 0.72 -13.24
CA LEU A 75 -9.08 0.13 -13.12
C LEU A 75 -9.22 -0.68 -11.83
N LYS A 76 -8.17 -1.39 -11.41
CA LYS A 76 -8.16 -2.15 -10.15
C LYS A 76 -8.26 -1.23 -8.94
N GLN A 77 -7.57 -0.08 -8.96
CA GLN A 77 -7.70 0.95 -7.91
C GLN A 77 -9.12 1.55 -7.88
N GLU A 78 -9.69 1.88 -9.04
CA GLU A 78 -11.04 2.41 -9.13
C GLU A 78 -12.11 1.42 -8.63
N LEU A 79 -11.96 0.13 -9.00
CA LEU A 79 -12.83 -0.94 -8.50
C LEU A 79 -12.71 -1.12 -6.99
N GLN A 80 -11.51 -1.02 -6.41
CA GLN A 80 -11.33 -1.08 -4.97
C GLN A 80 -12.03 0.08 -4.26
N GLN A 81 -11.91 1.30 -4.80
CA GLN A 81 -12.61 2.47 -4.25
C GLN A 81 -14.13 2.32 -4.35
N LYS A 82 -14.65 1.93 -5.52
CA LYS A 82 -16.08 1.66 -5.72
C LYS A 82 -16.56 0.59 -4.74
N LYS A 83 -15.83 -0.53 -4.60
CA LYS A 83 -16.17 -1.60 -3.65
C LYS A 83 -16.21 -1.08 -2.21
N GLN A 84 -15.29 -0.20 -1.82
CA GLN A 84 -15.32 0.46 -0.52
C GLN A 84 -16.59 1.32 -0.35
N THR A 85 -16.96 2.11 -1.36
CA THR A 85 -18.17 2.96 -1.35
C THR A 85 -19.45 2.13 -1.31
N TYR A 86 -19.53 1.04 -2.07
CA TYR A 86 -20.68 0.12 -2.00
C TYR A 86 -20.77 -0.54 -0.62
N MET A 87 -19.64 -1.00 -0.04
CA MET A 87 -19.62 -1.60 1.31
C MET A 87 -20.00 -0.60 2.41
N THR A 88 -19.54 0.65 2.34
CA THR A 88 -19.91 1.68 3.33
C THR A 88 -21.32 2.24 3.11
N GLY A 89 -21.81 2.24 1.86
CA GLY A 89 -23.17 2.62 1.50
C GLY A 89 -24.23 1.61 1.98
N VAL A 90 -23.89 0.32 2.03
CA VAL A 90 -24.76 -0.74 2.58
C VAL A 90 -24.87 -0.67 4.12
N SER A 91 -23.97 0.04 4.81
CA SER A 91 -24.03 0.30 6.26
C SER A 91 -24.63 1.66 6.64
N ARG A 92 -25.28 2.39 5.72
CA ARG A 92 -26.00 3.65 6.05
C ARG A 92 -27.29 3.45 6.87
N SER A 93 -27.41 2.34 7.60
CA SER A 93 -28.17 2.29 8.85
C SER A 93 -27.19 2.35 10.04
N GLY A 94 -26.71 3.56 10.35
CA GLY A 94 -26.11 3.88 11.65
C GLY A 94 -24.57 3.93 11.71
N MET A 95 -24.08 5.12 12.09
CA MET A 95 -22.71 5.45 12.57
C MET A 95 -21.68 5.88 11.52
N ASN A 96 -21.40 7.19 11.55
CA ASN A 96 -20.33 7.87 10.82
C ASN A 96 -19.01 7.71 11.61
N VAL A 97 -18.12 6.82 11.15
CA VAL A 97 -16.83 6.52 11.80
C VAL A 97 -15.80 7.66 11.71
N GLN A 98 -16.11 8.78 11.06
CA GLN A 98 -15.24 9.96 11.05
C GLN A 98 -15.36 10.82 12.31
N SER A 99 -16.52 10.86 12.99
CA SER A 99 -16.67 11.66 14.22
C SER A 99 -16.07 11.01 15.47
N ALA A 100 -15.84 9.70 15.47
CA ALA A 100 -15.32 9.00 16.65
C ALA A 100 -13.80 9.15 16.85
N LEU A 101 -13.03 9.37 15.77
CA LEU A 101 -11.57 9.50 15.87
C LEU A 101 -11.11 10.90 16.31
N GLU A 102 -11.89 11.95 16.05
CA GLU A 102 -11.59 13.32 16.49
C GLU A 102 -11.94 13.58 17.97
N LEU A 103 -12.70 12.69 18.62
CA LEU A 103 -13.06 12.80 20.04
C LEU A 103 -12.06 12.13 21.00
N ILE A 104 -11.18 11.26 20.50
CA ILE A 104 -10.18 10.55 21.34
C ILE A 104 -8.88 11.36 21.47
N GLN A 105 -8.61 12.29 20.55
CA GLN A 105 -7.41 13.12 20.57
C GLN A 105 -7.75 14.49 21.16
N GLY A 106 -7.63 14.57 22.49
CA GLY A 106 -7.84 15.79 23.27
C GLY A 106 -7.14 17.01 22.68
N LYS A 107 -7.93 18.03 22.38
CA LYS A 107 -7.47 19.40 22.13
C LYS A 107 -6.83 19.96 23.40
N ARG A 108 -5.50 19.87 23.51
CA ARG A 108 -4.72 20.87 24.25
C ARG A 108 -4.41 22.01 23.28
N GLY A 109 -5.24 23.05 23.31
CA GLY A 109 -4.92 24.31 22.65
C GLY A 109 -3.80 25.04 23.40
N PRO A 110 -2.92 25.79 22.70
CA PRO A 110 -1.92 26.62 23.34
C PRO A 110 -2.52 27.97 23.76
N ASP A 111 -2.04 28.46 24.90
CA ASP A 111 -1.90 29.86 25.28
C ASP A 111 -3.10 30.66 25.83
N ALA A 112 -2.88 31.10 27.09
CA ALA A 112 -3.12 32.42 27.66
C ALA A 112 -4.56 32.89 27.93
N PHE A 113 -4.93 32.87 29.22
CA PHE A 113 -5.62 34.00 29.83
C PHE A 113 -5.04 34.27 31.23
N ASP A 114 -4.54 35.50 31.39
CA ASP A 114 -4.04 36.09 32.62
C ASP A 114 -4.91 35.82 33.85
N VAL A 115 -4.28 35.43 34.96
CA VAL A 115 -4.90 35.43 36.28
C VAL A 115 -4.46 36.71 37.01
N PRO A 116 -5.35 37.68 37.25
CA PRO A 116 -5.01 38.79 38.13
C PRO A 116 -4.91 38.31 39.59
N GLU A 117 -3.76 38.61 40.18
CA GLU A 117 -3.40 38.41 41.59
C GLU A 117 -4.49 38.98 42.52
N ARG A 118 -5.02 38.17 43.46
CA ARG A 118 -5.94 38.63 44.50
C ARG A 118 -5.21 38.72 45.86
N PRO A 119 -5.47 39.76 46.68
CA PRO A 119 -4.57 40.19 47.73
C PRO A 119 -4.65 39.34 49.01
N LYS A 120 -3.50 39.26 49.70
CA LYS A 120 -3.27 38.58 50.97
C LYS A 120 -4.25 39.03 52.06
N LYS A 121 -4.96 38.09 52.69
CA LYS A 121 -5.61 38.30 53.99
C LYS A 121 -4.81 37.62 55.10
N ARG A 122 -4.30 38.47 55.99
CA ARG A 122 -3.64 38.15 57.26
C ARG A 122 -4.60 37.39 58.19
N ARG A 123 -4.09 36.35 58.83
CA ARG A 123 -4.35 36.03 60.23
C ARG A 123 -3.14 35.33 60.81
#